data_AF-A0A9E1JMB8-F1
#
_entry.id   AF-A0A9E1JMB8-F1
#
_cell.length_a   1.000
_cell.length_b   1.000
_cell.length_c   1.000
_cell.angle_alpha   90.00
_cell.angle_beta   90.00
_cell.angle_gamma   90.00
#
_symmetry.space_group_name_H-M   'P 1'
#
loop_
_entity.id
_entity.type
_entity.pdbx_description
1 polymer ?
#
loop_
_entity_poly.entity_id
_entity_poly.type
_entity_poly.pdbx_seq_one_letter_code
_entity_poly.pdbx_strand_id
1 'polypeptide(L)'
;MQIIRRSKPYASIHYLIRLTDDRTKLLEYKRFKNLIAEIQVRTILQHAWAEIEHDIQYKSIDTIPVEIHRRFMSLAGMLEIADREFQAIQDEDINLRKNARLSVSKGRFEDVELTPDALKAFLDRKLGSDGRMSDFSYEFQTRILKKLGFSNFKEINECIKDLNADKLNKILWPSKQGQLSRFEYLLLTGMGKYYVKYHPWSKEKWHINMCKRDLEKFIKAGIKINNYLPPSKTKSD
;
A
#
# COMPACT_ATOMS: atom_id res chain seq x y z
N MET A 1 16.68 -27.93 -7.68
CA MET A 1 17.27 -28.08 -6.33
C MET A 1 16.39 -29.00 -5.53
N GLN A 2 16.96 -29.77 -4.61
CA GLN A 2 16.22 -30.68 -3.72
C GLN A 2 16.56 -30.37 -2.26
N ILE A 3 15.55 -30.32 -1.39
CA ILE A 3 15.71 -30.13 0.06
C ILE A 3 16.07 -31.46 0.72
N ILE A 4 17.11 -31.47 1.54
CA ILE A 4 17.69 -32.67 2.17
C ILE A 4 17.25 -32.81 3.62
N ARG A 5 17.20 -31.70 4.38
CA ARG A 5 16.82 -31.69 5.80
C ARG A 5 16.33 -30.31 6.24
N ARG A 6 15.46 -30.30 7.25
CA ARG A 6 14.97 -29.10 7.97
C ARG A 6 15.26 -29.25 9.47
N SER A 7 15.85 -28.24 10.10
CA SER A 7 15.99 -28.14 11.56
C SER A 7 15.41 -26.81 12.05
N LYS A 8 14.91 -26.81 13.29
CA LYS A 8 14.36 -25.62 13.96
C LYS A 8 14.88 -25.55 15.41
N PRO A 9 16.01 -24.91 15.67
CA PRO A 9 16.16 -24.08 16.87
C PRO A 9 15.36 -22.79 16.64
N TYR A 10 15.05 -22.05 17.70
CA TYR A 10 14.14 -20.89 17.66
C TYR A 10 14.54 -19.72 16.72
N ALA A 11 15.65 -19.81 15.97
CA ALA A 11 16.31 -18.65 15.37
C ALA A 11 16.39 -18.60 13.84
N SER A 12 16.02 -19.64 13.08
CA SER A 12 16.19 -19.63 11.62
C SER A 12 15.60 -20.88 10.97
N ILE A 13 15.14 -20.78 9.72
CA ILE A 13 14.82 -21.96 8.89
C ILE A 13 16.03 -22.29 8.02
N HIS A 14 16.59 -23.47 8.22
CA HIS A 14 17.73 -23.97 7.45
C HIS A 14 17.29 -24.99 6.42
N TYR A 15 17.63 -24.73 5.16
CA TYR A 15 17.44 -25.65 4.05
C TYR A 15 18.81 -26.12 3.55
N LEU A 16 19.11 -27.38 3.78
CA LEU A 16 20.23 -28.03 3.08
C LEU A 16 19.73 -28.44 1.70
N ILE A 17 20.42 -27.96 0.66
CA ILE A 17 20.04 -28.19 -0.72
C ILE A 17 21.20 -28.72 -1.53
N ARG A 18 20.86 -29.50 -2.55
CA ARG A 18 21.79 -29.88 -3.62
C ARG A 18 21.17 -29.62 -4.98
N LEU A 19 22.03 -29.53 -5.99
CA LEU A 19 21.57 -29.56 -7.37
C LEU A 19 20.97 -30.93 -7.68
N THR A 20 19.93 -30.94 -8.52
CA THR A 20 19.33 -32.19 -9.00
C THR A 20 20.24 -32.83 -10.04
N ASP A 21 20.15 -34.14 -10.22
CA ASP A 21 20.99 -34.86 -11.17
C ASP A 21 20.92 -34.26 -12.58
N ASP A 22 19.73 -33.86 -13.04
CA ASP A 22 19.55 -33.20 -14.34
C ASP A 22 20.31 -31.88 -14.47
N ARG A 23 20.38 -31.08 -13.40
CA ARG A 23 21.17 -29.85 -13.40
C ARG A 23 22.67 -30.14 -13.41
N THR A 24 23.11 -31.22 -12.80
CA THR A 24 24.53 -31.61 -12.72
C THR A 24 25.06 -32.27 -14.00
N LYS A 25 24.18 -32.60 -14.96
CA LYS A 25 24.56 -33.06 -16.30
C LYS A 25 25.07 -31.92 -17.19
N LEU A 26 24.71 -30.67 -16.89
CA LEU A 26 25.20 -29.48 -17.60
C LEU A 26 26.69 -29.23 -17.26
N LEU A 27 27.48 -28.86 -18.27
CA LEU A 27 28.94 -28.77 -18.16
C LEU A 27 29.38 -27.78 -17.06
N GLU A 28 28.66 -26.66 -16.94
CA GLU A 28 28.94 -25.58 -15.99
C GLU A 28 28.67 -26.00 -14.53
N TYR A 29 27.78 -26.98 -14.32
CA TYR A 29 27.34 -27.42 -12.99
C TYR A 29 27.87 -28.79 -12.58
N LYS A 30 28.55 -29.51 -13.48
CA LYS A 30 29.13 -30.84 -13.23
C LYS A 30 30.04 -30.85 -12.01
N ARG A 31 30.81 -29.78 -11.78
CA ARG A 31 31.70 -29.61 -10.62
C ARG A 31 30.96 -29.52 -9.26
N PHE A 32 29.66 -29.28 -9.26
CA PHE A 32 28.86 -29.10 -8.04
C PHE A 32 28.01 -30.34 -7.68
N LYS A 33 28.17 -31.46 -8.40
CA LYS A 33 27.29 -32.63 -8.32
C LYS A 33 27.07 -33.21 -6.92
N ASN A 34 28.05 -33.08 -6.04
CA ASN A 34 28.00 -33.59 -4.68
C ASN A 34 28.10 -32.49 -3.61
N LEU A 35 28.02 -31.22 -4.00
CA LEU A 35 28.07 -30.12 -3.03
C LEU A 35 26.70 -29.89 -2.42
N ILE A 36 26.71 -29.64 -1.12
CA ILE A 36 25.56 -29.21 -0.35
C ILE A 36 25.73 -27.72 -0.09
N ALA A 37 24.69 -26.95 -0.39
CA ALA A 37 24.58 -25.56 0.03
C ALA A 37 23.55 -25.46 1.15
N GLU A 38 23.72 -24.49 2.03
CA GLU A 38 22.72 -24.15 3.04
C GLU A 38 22.06 -22.81 2.67
N ILE A 39 20.72 -22.78 2.65
CA ILE A 39 19.95 -21.54 2.61
C ILE A 39 19.33 -21.33 3.98
N GLN A 40 19.65 -20.20 4.60
CA GLN A 40 19.07 -19.78 5.87
C GLN A 40 18.04 -18.67 5.62
N VAL A 41 16.82 -18.86 6.11
CA VAL A 41 15.76 -17.84 6.07
C VAL A 41 15.54 -17.33 7.49
N ARG A 42 15.79 -16.03 7.68
CA ARG A 42 15.77 -15.35 8.97
C ARG A 42 15.02 -14.03 8.88
N THR A 43 14.37 -13.63 9.98
CA THR A 43 13.94 -12.23 10.17
C THR A 43 15.17 -11.33 10.40
N ILE A 44 14.99 -10.01 10.30
CA ILE A 44 16.05 -9.05 10.61
C ILE A 44 16.49 -9.18 12.07
N LEU A 45 15.54 -9.40 12.99
CA LEU A 45 15.84 -9.56 14.42
C LEU A 45 16.59 -10.87 14.69
N GLN A 46 16.22 -11.97 14.03
CA GLN A 46 16.95 -13.23 14.10
C GLN A 46 18.37 -13.12 13.56
N HIS A 47 18.57 -12.39 12.46
CA HIS A 47 19.90 -12.16 11.92
C HIS A 47 20.76 -11.34 12.87
N ALA A 48 20.24 -10.23 13.39
CA ALA A 48 20.93 -9.39 14.36
C ALA A 48 21.26 -10.16 15.64
N TRP A 49 20.32 -10.98 16.13
CA TRP A 49 20.55 -11.85 17.29
C TRP A 49 21.70 -12.83 17.03
N ALA A 50 21.69 -13.51 15.89
CA ALA A 50 22.70 -14.51 15.57
C ALA A 50 24.11 -13.91 15.40
N GLU A 51 24.23 -12.69 14.89
CA GLU A 51 25.53 -11.99 14.84
C GLU A 51 26.04 -11.66 16.25
N ILE A 52 25.18 -11.14 17.12
CA ILE A 52 25.53 -10.82 18.50
C ILE A 52 25.88 -12.08 19.30
N GLU A 53 25.06 -13.14 19.19
CA GLU A 53 25.30 -14.42 19.84
C GLU A 53 26.65 -15.01 19.41
N HIS A 54 26.90 -15.02 18.10
CA HIS A 54 28.14 -15.56 17.54
C HIS A 54 29.37 -14.80 18.05
N ASP A 55 29.35 -13.47 18.04
CA ASP A 55 30.48 -12.65 18.52
C ASP A 55 30.80 -12.88 20.00
N ILE A 56 29.77 -13.17 20.80
CA ILE A 56 29.89 -13.33 22.25
C ILE A 56 30.30 -14.75 22.61
N GLN A 57 29.68 -15.75 21.99
CA GLN A 57 30.10 -17.15 22.13
C GLN A 57 31.53 -17.34 21.62
N TYR A 58 31.89 -16.76 20.48
CA TYR A 58 33.24 -16.86 19.91
C TYR A 58 34.32 -16.30 20.85
N LYS A 59 34.01 -15.24 21.61
CA LYS A 59 34.96 -14.61 22.54
C LYS A 59 35.03 -15.27 23.92
N SER A 60 34.12 -16.21 24.23
CA SER A 60 33.84 -16.54 25.64
C SER A 60 33.39 -18.00 25.88
N ILE A 61 33.86 -18.95 25.06
CA ILE A 61 33.36 -20.34 25.02
C ILE A 61 33.30 -21.04 26.40
N ASP A 62 34.19 -20.70 27.34
CA ASP A 62 34.24 -21.32 28.68
C ASP A 62 34.09 -20.33 29.86
N THR A 63 33.84 -19.04 29.61
CA THR A 63 34.01 -17.99 30.64
C THR A 63 32.83 -17.04 30.85
N ILE A 64 31.71 -17.20 30.14
CA ILE A 64 30.54 -16.32 30.36
C ILE A 64 29.93 -16.59 31.73
N PRO A 65 29.84 -15.58 32.62
CA PRO A 65 29.10 -15.70 33.87
C PRO A 65 27.63 -16.06 33.66
N VAL A 66 27.08 -16.92 34.51
CA VAL A 66 25.71 -17.43 34.42
C VAL A 66 24.67 -16.29 34.37
N GLU A 67 24.90 -15.22 35.11
CA GLU A 67 24.04 -14.04 35.14
C GLU A 67 23.96 -13.33 33.78
N ILE A 68 25.09 -13.26 33.07
CA ILE A 68 25.19 -12.68 31.74
C ILE A 68 24.47 -13.58 30.75
N HIS A 69 24.74 -14.89 30.77
CA HIS A 69 24.05 -15.86 29.92
C HIS A 69 22.52 -15.80 30.10
N ARG A 70 22.04 -15.71 31.35
CA ARG A 70 20.60 -15.56 31.64
C ARG A 70 20.01 -14.31 30.99
N ARG A 71 20.70 -13.16 31.07
CA ARG A 71 20.26 -11.91 30.42
C ARG A 71 20.23 -12.03 28.90
N PHE A 72 21.19 -12.74 28.30
CA PHE A 72 21.18 -13.06 26.87
C PHE A 72 19.94 -13.85 26.50
N MET A 73 19.67 -14.95 27.19
CA MET A 73 18.48 -15.77 26.91
C MET A 73 17.18 -14.98 27.08
N SER A 74 17.10 -14.08 28.06
CA SER A 74 15.94 -13.18 28.20
C SER A 74 15.78 -12.22 27.00
N LEU A 75 16.88 -11.67 26.48
CA LEU A 75 16.84 -10.79 25.30
C LEU A 75 16.41 -11.56 24.04
N ALA A 76 16.88 -12.81 23.87
CA ALA A 76 16.42 -13.68 22.79
C ALA A 76 14.90 -13.86 22.82
N GLY A 77 14.33 -14.12 24.01
CA GLY A 77 12.89 -14.23 24.20
C GLY A 77 12.14 -12.93 23.90
N MET A 78 12.70 -11.77 24.24
CA MET A 78 12.10 -10.47 23.88
C MET A 78 12.07 -10.24 22.37
N LEU A 79 13.15 -10.59 21.67
CA LEU A 79 13.22 -10.48 20.21
C LEU A 79 12.21 -11.40 19.52
N GLU A 80 12.03 -12.61 20.05
CA GLU A 80 11.03 -13.53 19.57
C GLU A 80 9.61 -12.99 19.72
N ILE A 81 9.29 -12.38 20.87
CA ILE A 81 8.01 -11.70 21.09
C ILE A 81 7.86 -10.55 20.08
N ALA A 82 8.90 -9.74 19.89
CA ALA A 82 8.87 -8.62 18.94
C ALA A 82 8.60 -9.11 17.50
N ASP A 83 9.28 -10.16 17.04
CA ASP A 83 9.03 -10.76 15.71
C ASP A 83 7.57 -11.21 15.55
N ARG A 84 7.00 -11.84 16.58
CA ARG A 84 5.60 -12.28 16.59
C ARG A 84 4.63 -11.11 16.49
N GLU A 85 4.87 -10.04 17.24
CA GLU A 85 4.05 -8.83 17.19
C GLU A 85 4.14 -8.15 15.82
N PHE A 86 5.34 -8.07 15.22
CA PHE A 86 5.48 -7.54 13.86
C PHE A 86 4.69 -8.37 12.82
N GLN A 87 4.73 -9.70 12.92
CA GLN A 87 3.94 -10.57 12.06
C GLN A 87 2.44 -10.34 12.27
N ALA A 88 1.97 -10.25 13.51
CA ALA A 88 0.57 -10.01 13.83
C ALA A 88 0.07 -8.67 13.24
N ILE A 89 0.86 -7.60 13.39
CA ILE A 89 0.55 -6.28 12.80
C ILE A 89 0.45 -6.37 11.28
N GLN A 90 1.39 -7.08 10.63
CA GLN A 90 1.37 -7.25 9.17
C GLN A 90 0.13 -8.03 8.72
N ASP A 91 -0.20 -9.13 9.40
CA ASP A 91 -1.36 -9.95 9.07
C ASP A 91 -2.67 -9.17 9.26
N GLU A 92 -2.74 -8.36 10.32
CA GLU A 92 -3.88 -7.47 10.58
C GLU A 92 -4.02 -6.39 9.49
N ASP A 93 -2.94 -5.70 9.08
CA ASP A 93 -2.96 -4.72 7.99
C ASP A 93 -3.46 -5.36 6.67
N ILE A 94 -2.97 -6.55 6.33
CA ILE A 94 -3.42 -7.30 5.14
C ILE A 94 -4.92 -7.59 5.22
N ASN A 95 -5.41 -8.06 6.37
CA ASN A 95 -6.81 -8.39 6.58
C ASN A 95 -7.70 -7.14 6.52
N LEU A 96 -7.29 -6.04 7.16
CA LEU A 96 -8.00 -4.76 7.12
C LEU A 96 -8.11 -4.23 5.70
N ARG A 97 -7.01 -4.23 4.93
CA ARG A 97 -7.01 -3.83 3.51
C ARG A 97 -7.94 -4.70 2.67
N LYS A 98 -7.91 -6.02 2.87
CA LYS A 98 -8.79 -6.96 2.17
C LYS A 98 -10.26 -6.70 2.50
N ASN A 99 -10.59 -6.50 3.77
CA ASN A 99 -11.94 -6.21 4.23
C ASN A 99 -12.45 -4.86 3.69
N ALA A 100 -11.59 -3.83 3.68
CA ALA A 100 -11.90 -2.53 3.09
C ALA A 100 -12.24 -2.65 1.60
N ARG A 101 -11.38 -3.34 0.81
CA ARG A 101 -11.64 -3.62 -0.61
C ARG A 101 -12.97 -4.35 -0.83
N LEU A 102 -13.27 -5.37 -0.01
CA LEU A 102 -14.51 -6.13 -0.11
C LEU A 102 -15.74 -5.30 0.26
N SER A 103 -15.68 -4.49 1.31
CA SER A 103 -16.78 -3.61 1.72
C SER A 103 -17.10 -2.57 0.65
N VAL A 104 -16.08 -1.93 0.09
CA VAL A 104 -16.23 -0.98 -1.03
C VAL A 104 -16.82 -1.67 -2.26
N SER A 105 -16.33 -2.88 -2.59
CA SER A 105 -16.86 -3.66 -3.71
C SER A 105 -18.34 -4.03 -3.52
N LYS A 106 -18.76 -4.25 -2.27
CA LYS A 106 -20.16 -4.51 -1.86
C LYS A 106 -20.99 -3.23 -1.66
N GLY A 107 -20.43 -2.04 -1.90
CA GLY A 107 -21.14 -0.76 -1.79
C GLY A 107 -21.31 -0.22 -0.36
N ARG A 108 -20.57 -0.75 0.62
CA ARG A 108 -20.55 -0.24 1.99
C ARG A 108 -19.39 0.74 2.15
N PHE A 109 -19.71 2.01 2.42
CA PHE A 109 -18.77 3.13 2.34
C PHE A 109 -18.56 3.90 3.66
N GLU A 110 -19.40 3.65 4.67
CA GLU A 110 -19.49 4.45 5.89
C GLU A 110 -18.29 4.25 6.80
N ASP A 111 -17.86 3.01 7.01
CA ASP A 111 -16.81 2.65 7.97
C ASP A 111 -15.48 2.27 7.30
N VAL A 112 -15.31 2.59 6.01
CA VAL A 112 -14.08 2.24 5.29
C VAL A 112 -13.12 3.42 5.29
N GLU A 113 -11.97 3.22 5.93
CA GLU A 113 -10.88 4.20 5.91
C GLU A 113 -10.42 4.48 4.48
N LEU A 114 -10.16 5.76 4.19
CA LEU A 114 -9.63 6.21 2.92
C LEU A 114 -8.16 5.78 2.74
N THR A 115 -7.99 4.60 2.17
CA THR A 115 -6.69 4.02 1.78
C THR A 115 -6.56 3.94 0.25
N PRO A 116 -5.32 3.90 -0.30
CA PRO A 116 -5.10 3.79 -1.75
C PRO A 116 -5.76 2.56 -2.36
N ASP A 117 -5.69 1.44 -1.63
CA ASP A 117 -6.26 0.15 -2.01
C ASP A 117 -7.79 0.18 -2.07
N ALA A 118 -8.42 0.81 -1.08
CA ALA A 118 -9.86 1.00 -1.07
C ALA A 118 -10.31 1.99 -2.16
N LEU A 119 -9.51 3.02 -2.44
CA LEU A 119 -9.78 4.00 -3.50
C LEU A 119 -9.76 3.34 -4.87
N LYS A 120 -8.76 2.50 -5.14
CA LYS A 120 -8.71 1.71 -6.38
C LYS A 120 -9.95 0.85 -6.53
N ALA A 121 -10.33 0.10 -5.49
CA ALA A 121 -11.55 -0.74 -5.52
C ALA A 121 -12.83 0.10 -5.76
N PHE A 122 -12.92 1.29 -5.15
CA PHE A 122 -14.04 2.21 -5.32
C PHE A 122 -14.15 2.70 -6.76
N LEU A 123 -13.03 3.14 -7.33
CA LEU A 123 -12.98 3.67 -8.70
C LEU A 123 -13.13 2.57 -9.74
N ASP A 124 -12.62 1.36 -9.50
CA ASP A 124 -12.83 0.22 -10.38
C ASP A 124 -14.32 -0.14 -10.48
N ARG A 125 -15.03 -0.13 -9.34
CA ARG A 125 -16.48 -0.33 -9.29
C ARG A 125 -17.25 0.80 -10.00
N LYS A 126 -16.83 2.06 -9.82
CA LYS A 126 -17.57 3.24 -10.30
C LYS A 126 -17.28 3.59 -11.76
N LEU A 127 -16.03 3.45 -12.21
CA LEU A 127 -15.49 3.97 -13.48
C LEU A 127 -14.88 2.90 -14.39
N GLY A 128 -14.83 1.65 -13.91
CA GLY A 128 -14.12 0.52 -14.53
C GLY A 128 -12.64 0.52 -14.20
N SER A 129 -12.04 -0.69 -14.17
CA SER A 129 -10.61 -0.88 -13.93
C SER A 129 -9.74 -0.24 -15.01
N ASP A 130 -8.59 0.31 -14.63
CA ASP A 130 -7.67 0.98 -15.55
C ASP A 130 -6.21 0.58 -15.28
N GLY A 131 -5.67 -0.31 -16.12
CA GLY A 131 -4.30 -0.83 -15.99
C GLY A 131 -3.19 0.20 -16.26
N ARG A 132 -3.54 1.42 -16.67
CA ARG A 132 -2.56 2.52 -16.85
C ARG A 132 -2.16 3.15 -15.51
N MET A 133 -2.93 2.93 -14.45
CA MET A 133 -2.72 3.56 -13.15
C MET A 133 -1.78 2.71 -12.28
N SER A 134 -0.77 3.36 -11.70
CA SER A 134 0.14 2.75 -10.74
C SER A 134 -0.38 2.88 -9.31
N ASP A 135 0.11 2.05 -8.39
CA ASP A 135 -0.24 2.13 -6.96
C ASP A 135 0.14 3.49 -6.36
N PHE A 136 1.29 4.05 -6.76
CA PHE A 136 1.69 5.42 -6.40
C PHE A 136 0.67 6.49 -6.81
N SER A 137 -0.02 6.29 -7.93
CA SER A 137 -1.05 7.23 -8.40
C SER A 137 -2.25 7.26 -7.44
N TYR A 138 -2.67 6.10 -6.92
CA TYR A 138 -3.73 6.01 -5.92
C TYR A 138 -3.30 6.53 -4.54
N GLU A 139 -2.02 6.35 -4.18
CA GLU A 139 -1.45 6.95 -2.97
C GLU A 139 -1.51 8.47 -3.03
N PHE A 140 -1.05 9.05 -4.14
CA PHE A 140 -1.08 10.48 -4.36
C PHE A 140 -2.52 11.02 -4.34
N GLN A 141 -3.45 10.37 -5.03
CA GLN A 141 -4.86 10.78 -5.04
C GLN A 141 -5.50 10.70 -3.65
N THR A 142 -5.21 9.64 -2.90
CA THR A 142 -5.70 9.47 -1.52
C THR A 142 -5.24 10.64 -0.64
N ARG A 143 -3.98 11.07 -0.78
CA ARG A 143 -3.46 12.24 -0.04
C ARG A 143 -4.17 13.54 -0.44
N ILE A 144 -4.49 13.72 -1.72
CA ILE A 144 -5.27 14.87 -2.19
C ILE A 144 -6.66 14.85 -1.53
N LEU A 145 -7.36 13.73 -1.58
CA LEU A 145 -8.69 13.58 -0.99
C LEU A 145 -8.71 13.90 0.52
N LYS A 146 -7.72 13.39 1.28
CA LYS A 146 -7.56 13.73 2.71
C LYS A 146 -7.36 15.24 2.90
N LYS A 147 -6.54 15.90 2.06
CA LYS A 147 -6.33 17.36 2.13
C LYS A 147 -7.58 18.17 1.75
N LEU A 148 -8.34 17.71 0.76
CA LEU A 148 -9.64 18.27 0.36
C LEU A 148 -10.68 18.14 1.49
N GLY A 149 -10.46 17.21 2.43
CA GLY A 149 -11.28 17.05 3.64
C GLY A 149 -12.18 15.82 3.64
N PHE A 150 -12.02 14.90 2.68
CA PHE A 150 -12.77 13.65 2.69
C PHE A 150 -12.22 12.68 3.74
N SER A 151 -13.11 12.11 4.53
CA SER A 151 -12.78 11.17 5.60
C SER A 151 -13.14 9.73 5.26
N ASN A 152 -14.19 9.53 4.44
CA ASN A 152 -14.69 8.21 4.05
C ASN A 152 -15.22 8.23 2.60
N PHE A 153 -15.57 7.05 2.09
CA PHE A 153 -16.09 6.89 0.73
C PHE A 153 -17.54 7.34 0.56
N LYS A 154 -18.32 7.47 1.65
CA LYS A 154 -19.70 7.97 1.58
C LYS A 154 -19.71 9.43 1.15
N GLU A 155 -18.88 10.27 1.77
CA GLU A 155 -18.72 11.68 1.40
C GLU A 155 -18.28 11.84 -0.05
N ILE A 156 -17.32 11.02 -0.50
CA ILE A 156 -16.86 11.03 -1.89
C ILE A 156 -18.00 10.63 -2.83
N ASN A 157 -18.73 9.57 -2.51
CA ASN A 157 -19.84 9.10 -3.33
C ASN A 157 -20.97 10.15 -3.37
N GLU A 158 -21.32 10.78 -2.25
CA GLU A 158 -22.30 11.87 -2.21
C GLU A 158 -21.88 13.08 -3.05
N CYS A 159 -20.60 13.44 -3.00
CA CYS A 159 -20.05 14.54 -3.81
C CYS A 159 -20.22 14.30 -5.32
N ILE A 160 -20.12 13.04 -5.77
CA ILE A 160 -20.07 12.69 -7.21
C ILE A 160 -21.29 11.90 -7.72
N LYS A 161 -22.28 11.59 -6.87
CA LYS A 161 -23.36 10.62 -7.17
C LYS A 161 -24.16 10.95 -8.43
N ASP A 162 -24.41 12.24 -8.68
CA ASP A 162 -25.27 12.73 -9.77
C ASP A 162 -24.46 13.09 -11.03
N LEU A 163 -23.17 12.77 -11.06
CA LEU A 163 -22.24 13.15 -12.12
C LEU A 163 -21.84 11.96 -12.98
N ASN A 164 -21.68 12.20 -14.29
CA ASN A 164 -21.27 11.18 -15.26
C ASN A 164 -19.86 11.46 -15.79
N ALA A 165 -18.90 10.61 -15.42
CA ALA A 165 -17.49 10.77 -15.75
C ALA A 165 -17.23 10.78 -17.26
N ASP A 166 -17.92 9.93 -18.02
CA ASP A 166 -17.72 9.83 -19.47
C ASP A 166 -18.30 11.05 -20.19
N LYS A 167 -19.40 11.63 -19.68
CA LYS A 167 -19.93 12.91 -20.18
C LYS A 167 -18.95 14.05 -19.94
N LEU A 168 -18.40 14.16 -18.71
CA LEU A 168 -17.39 15.18 -18.39
C LEU A 168 -16.13 15.00 -19.24
N ASN A 169 -15.66 13.75 -19.40
CA ASN A 169 -14.50 13.46 -20.26
C ASN A 169 -14.73 13.97 -21.68
N LYS A 170 -15.87 13.65 -22.31
CA LYS A 170 -16.17 14.05 -23.70
C LYS A 170 -16.23 15.56 -23.92
N ILE A 171 -16.58 16.34 -22.88
CA ILE A 171 -16.59 17.82 -22.97
C ILE A 171 -15.16 18.37 -23.03
N LEU A 172 -14.23 17.77 -22.28
CA LEU A 172 -12.86 18.27 -22.20
C LEU A 172 -11.93 17.66 -23.25
N TRP A 173 -12.14 16.39 -23.58
CA TRP A 173 -11.22 15.58 -24.39
C TRP A 173 -11.96 14.68 -25.39
N PRO A 174 -11.42 14.55 -26.62
CA PRO A 174 -11.97 13.61 -27.60
C PRO A 174 -11.67 12.15 -27.24
N SER A 175 -10.56 11.89 -26.53
CA SER A 175 -10.14 10.54 -26.11
C SER A 175 -10.47 10.25 -24.64
N LYS A 176 -10.59 8.96 -24.29
CA LYS A 176 -10.88 8.50 -22.93
C LYS A 176 -9.64 8.63 -22.03
N GLN A 177 -9.70 9.57 -21.09
CA GLN A 177 -8.62 9.82 -20.14
C GLN A 177 -8.49 8.71 -19.09
N GLY A 178 -7.40 8.77 -18.33
CA GLY A 178 -7.13 7.89 -17.18
C GLY A 178 -8.27 7.89 -16.16
N GLN A 179 -8.42 6.79 -15.42
CA GLN A 179 -9.42 6.68 -14.35
C GLN A 179 -9.31 7.83 -13.34
N LEU A 180 -8.08 8.18 -12.91
CA LEU A 180 -7.87 9.26 -11.95
C LEU A 180 -8.19 10.64 -12.53
N SER A 181 -7.82 10.94 -13.77
CA SER A 181 -8.19 12.21 -14.41
C SER A 181 -9.70 12.36 -14.54
N ARG A 182 -10.40 11.28 -14.94
CA ARG A 182 -11.87 11.26 -14.98
C ARG A 182 -12.49 11.44 -13.60
N PHE A 183 -11.87 10.88 -12.57
CA PHE A 183 -12.28 11.07 -11.18
C PHE A 183 -12.04 12.50 -10.70
N GLU A 184 -10.92 13.14 -11.05
CA GLU A 184 -10.67 14.55 -10.76
C GLU A 184 -11.70 15.47 -11.41
N TYR A 185 -12.19 15.16 -12.62
CA TYR A 185 -13.29 15.92 -13.23
C TYR A 185 -14.59 15.81 -12.43
N LEU A 186 -14.88 14.62 -11.88
CA LEU A 186 -16.01 14.44 -10.98
C LEU A 186 -15.84 15.27 -9.70
N LEU A 187 -14.66 15.25 -9.08
CA LEU A 187 -14.38 16.03 -7.87
C LEU A 187 -14.44 17.54 -8.13
N LEU A 188 -13.86 18.01 -9.23
CA LEU A 188 -13.91 19.42 -9.64
C LEU A 188 -15.35 19.87 -9.85
N THR A 189 -16.17 19.07 -10.51
CA THR A 189 -17.59 19.39 -10.77
C THR A 189 -18.44 19.27 -9.50
N GLY A 190 -18.15 18.27 -8.67
CA GLY A 190 -18.85 18.02 -7.41
C GLY A 190 -18.58 19.11 -6.37
N MET A 191 -17.32 19.47 -6.15
CA MET A 191 -16.91 20.45 -5.15
C MET A 191 -16.87 21.89 -5.68
N GLY A 192 -16.80 22.08 -7.00
CA GLY A 192 -16.78 23.40 -7.65
C GLY A 192 -15.69 24.32 -7.09
N LYS A 193 -16.10 25.48 -6.57
CA LYS A 193 -15.16 26.47 -6.00
C LYS A 193 -14.32 25.92 -4.84
N TYR A 194 -14.86 24.95 -4.09
CA TYR A 194 -14.15 24.35 -2.95
C TYR A 194 -13.03 23.42 -3.39
N TYR A 195 -13.16 22.78 -4.57
CA TYR A 195 -12.05 22.04 -5.16
C TYR A 195 -10.87 22.99 -5.33
N VAL A 196 -11.09 24.13 -5.99
CA VAL A 196 -10.03 25.11 -6.29
C VAL A 196 -9.44 25.72 -5.01
N LYS A 197 -10.27 26.02 -4.01
CA LYS A 197 -9.83 26.61 -2.73
C LYS A 197 -8.94 25.66 -1.92
N TYR A 198 -9.33 24.39 -1.79
CA TYR A 198 -8.69 23.44 -0.88
C TYR A 198 -7.72 22.47 -1.57
N HIS A 199 -7.60 22.50 -2.91
CA HIS A 199 -6.63 21.67 -3.62
C HIS A 199 -5.20 21.97 -3.15
N PRO A 200 -4.30 20.97 -3.07
CA PRO A 200 -2.89 21.22 -2.73
C PRO A 200 -2.17 22.23 -3.65
N TRP A 201 -2.68 22.43 -4.86
CA TRP A 201 -2.17 23.40 -5.83
C TRP A 201 -3.03 24.67 -5.93
N SER A 202 -3.79 25.01 -4.89
CA SER A 202 -4.65 26.20 -4.87
C SER A 202 -3.91 27.53 -5.00
N LYS A 203 -2.59 27.54 -4.77
CA LYS A 203 -1.71 28.70 -4.97
C LYS A 203 -1.12 28.79 -6.38
N GLU A 204 -1.22 27.72 -7.16
CA GLU A 204 -0.59 27.62 -8.47
C GLU A 204 -1.48 28.19 -9.57
N LYS A 205 -1.01 29.24 -10.26
CA LYS A 205 -1.78 29.93 -11.31
C LYS A 205 -2.24 28.97 -12.41
N TRP A 206 -1.39 28.04 -12.83
CA TRP A 206 -1.72 27.07 -13.87
C TRP A 206 -2.90 26.19 -13.46
N HIS A 207 -2.95 25.75 -12.20
CA HIS A 207 -4.01 24.89 -11.68
C HIS A 207 -5.33 25.64 -11.54
N ILE A 208 -5.29 26.85 -10.99
CA ILE A 208 -6.47 27.73 -10.87
C ILE A 208 -7.07 28.01 -12.26
N ASN A 209 -6.22 28.37 -13.23
CA ASN A 209 -6.66 28.68 -14.59
C ASN A 209 -7.24 27.45 -15.30
N MET A 210 -6.61 26.28 -15.14
CA MET A 210 -7.13 25.01 -15.66
C MET A 210 -8.51 24.69 -15.08
N CYS A 211 -8.67 24.74 -13.75
CA CYS A 211 -9.95 24.46 -13.09
C CYS A 211 -11.05 25.43 -13.52
N LYS A 212 -10.75 26.73 -13.63
CA LYS A 212 -11.70 27.74 -14.12
C LYS A 212 -12.14 27.44 -15.55
N ARG A 213 -11.18 27.21 -16.46
CA ARG A 213 -11.44 26.86 -17.86
C ARG A 213 -12.34 25.63 -17.97
N ASP A 214 -12.05 24.59 -17.20
CA ASP A 214 -12.78 23.32 -17.28
C ASP A 214 -14.20 23.45 -16.68
N LEU A 215 -14.36 24.17 -15.56
CA LEU A 215 -15.67 24.51 -15.00
C LEU A 215 -16.51 25.34 -15.98
N GLU A 216 -15.92 26.33 -16.66
CA GLU A 216 -16.62 27.11 -17.69
C GLU A 216 -17.12 26.25 -18.85
N LYS A 217 -16.31 25.29 -19.32
CA LYS A 217 -16.72 24.33 -20.35
C LYS A 217 -17.88 23.46 -19.87
N PHE A 218 -17.85 22.99 -18.63
CA PHE A 218 -18.95 22.22 -18.04
C PHE A 218 -20.24 23.03 -17.94
N ILE A 219 -20.16 24.28 -17.47
CA ILE A 219 -21.32 25.19 -17.38
C ILE A 219 -21.92 25.44 -18.78
N LYS A 220 -21.08 25.74 -19.79
CA LYS A 220 -21.53 25.93 -21.18
C LYS A 220 -22.20 24.68 -21.76
N ALA A 221 -21.79 23.49 -21.32
CA ALA A 221 -22.39 22.22 -21.70
C ALA A 221 -23.62 21.82 -20.84
N GLY A 222 -24.12 22.73 -19.99
CA GLY A 222 -25.30 22.52 -19.15
C GLY A 222 -25.09 21.59 -17.96
N ILE A 223 -23.83 21.39 -17.51
CA ILE A 223 -23.52 20.60 -16.32
C ILE A 223 -23.69 21.47 -15.07
N LYS A 224 -24.47 20.98 -14.10
CA LYS A 224 -24.63 21.61 -12.78
C LYS A 224 -23.38 21.37 -11.92
N ILE A 225 -22.87 22.45 -11.31
CA ILE A 225 -21.76 22.39 -10.35
C ILE A 225 -22.34 22.33 -8.93
N ASN A 226 -22.00 21.29 -8.17
CA ASN A 226 -22.69 20.99 -6.91
C ASN A 226 -22.14 21.75 -5.69
N ASN A 227 -20.92 22.29 -5.78
CA ASN A 227 -20.24 22.99 -4.68
C ASN A 227 -20.26 22.24 -3.34
N TYR A 228 -20.12 20.91 -3.38
CA TYR A 228 -20.02 20.06 -2.19
C TYR A 228 -18.80 20.46 -1.34
N LEU A 229 -19.01 20.62 -0.03
CA LEU A 229 -17.96 20.90 0.94
C LEU A 229 -17.90 19.73 1.93
N PRO A 230 -16.78 19.00 2.02
CA PRO A 230 -16.65 17.89 2.97
C PRO A 230 -16.88 18.35 4.43
N PRO A 231 -17.53 17.52 5.27
CA PRO A 231 -17.86 17.88 6.66
C PRO A 231 -16.66 18.27 7.53
N SER A 232 -15.46 17.78 7.22
CA SER A 232 -14.26 18.17 7.97
C SER A 232 -13.85 19.63 7.73
N LYS A 233 -14.26 20.23 6.60
CA LYS A 233 -13.96 21.62 6.23
C LYS A 233 -15.06 22.61 6.63
N THR A 234 -16.27 22.14 6.92
CA THR A 234 -17.35 23.00 7.44
C THR A 234 -17.12 23.42 8.89
N LYS A 235 -16.34 22.64 9.66
CA LYS A 235 -16.02 22.93 11.08
C LYS A 235 -14.80 23.84 11.29
N SER A 236 -14.14 24.26 10.21
CA SER A 236 -12.86 25.00 10.25
C SER A 236 -12.94 26.45 9.74
N ASP A 237 -14.11 26.88 9.28
CA ASP A 237 -14.45 28.27 8.96
C ASP A 237 -15.35 28.82 10.09
#